data_AF-A0A519T8P0-F1
#
_entry.id   AF-A0A519T8P0-F1
#
_cell.length_a   1.000
_cell.length_b   1.000
_cell.length_c   1.000
_cell.angle_alpha   90.00
_cell.angle_beta   90.00
_cell.angle_gamma   90.00
#
_symmetry.space_group_name_H-M   'P 1'
#
loop_
_entity.id
_entity.type
_entity.pdbx_description
1 polymer ?
#
loop_
_entity_poly.entity_id
_entity_poly.type
_entity_poly.pdbx_seq_one_letter_code
_entity_poly.pdbx_strand_id
1 'polypeptide(L)'
;MDNVKLVANILLAAAALITKPHPAETAAPTTTNLTTFITSAGRSHRIVTRTARKKKLLRTSARTFTVTATAYQAVPGQTDKEPFVTADNSRIKRHYSSKTRWMALSNDLLAHWGGKFNYGDRVLVRGISPKLDGVYTVHDTMNKRHRHCMDILTHPSEKVDIFTKDVKIQLVSSKAELATNRLRNARTQPVASSPRPRTRRPVARAPRVRNGFLASDKRGNYFASAIL
;
A
#
# COMPACT_ATOMS: atom_id res chain seq x y z
N MET A 1 3.69 67.45 3.56
CA MET A 1 2.90 67.16 4.78
C MET A 1 2.80 65.64 4.90
N ASP A 2 3.91 64.92 5.01
CA ASP A 2 4.79 64.80 6.19
C ASP A 2 4.18 63.79 7.17
N ASN A 3 4.85 62.81 7.77
CA ASN A 3 6.15 62.20 7.62
C ASN A 3 6.08 60.88 8.40
N VAL A 4 6.62 59.81 7.81
CA VAL A 4 7.59 58.88 8.40
C VAL A 4 7.91 59.10 9.90
N LYS A 5 7.84 58.02 10.70
CA LYS A 5 8.78 57.59 11.78
C LYS A 5 8.06 57.01 13.01
N LEU A 6 8.27 55.72 13.27
CA LEU A 6 8.96 55.36 14.51
C LEU A 6 9.72 54.03 14.31
N VAL A 7 11.04 54.16 14.36
CA VAL A 7 12.10 53.17 14.20
C VAL A 7 12.87 53.13 15.53
N ALA A 8 13.57 52.02 15.75
CA ALA A 8 14.72 51.81 16.65
C ALA A 8 14.39 51.50 18.12
N ASN A 9 14.69 50.30 18.62
CA ASN A 9 16.00 49.64 18.88
C ASN A 9 16.55 50.02 20.25
N ILE A 10 17.19 49.04 20.91
CA ILE A 10 18.47 49.07 21.69
C ILE A 10 18.44 47.79 22.58
N LEU A 11 19.14 46.68 22.30
CA LEU A 11 20.59 46.38 22.27
C LEU A 11 21.28 46.54 23.64
N LEU A 12 22.04 45.51 24.08
CA LEU A 12 23.32 45.50 24.84
C LEU A 12 23.37 44.29 25.82
N ALA A 13 24.06 43.17 25.51
CA ALA A 13 25.50 42.85 25.66
C ALA A 13 25.86 42.40 27.10
N ALA A 14 26.87 41.56 27.42
CA ALA A 14 27.89 40.79 26.71
C ALA A 14 28.60 39.84 27.71
N ALA A 15 29.36 38.86 27.17
CA ALA A 15 30.63 38.27 27.68
C ALA A 15 30.59 37.49 29.01
N ALA A 16 31.42 36.48 29.29
CA ALA A 16 32.39 35.63 28.59
C ALA A 16 32.78 34.52 29.60
N LEU A 17 33.22 33.34 29.15
CA LEU A 17 34.45 32.68 29.63
C LEU A 17 34.66 31.30 28.99
N ILE A 18 35.92 31.11 28.65
CA ILE A 18 36.58 30.02 27.94
C ILE A 18 36.88 28.88 28.93
N THR A 19 36.78 27.61 28.52
CA THR A 19 37.84 26.59 28.70
C THR A 19 37.43 25.24 28.09
N LYS A 20 38.31 24.68 27.25
CA LYS A 20 38.34 23.26 26.87
C LYS A 20 39.07 22.48 27.96
N PRO A 21 38.85 21.16 28.06
CA PRO A 21 39.96 20.25 27.74
C PRO A 21 39.55 18.99 26.96
N HIS A 22 40.45 18.52 26.09
CA HIS A 22 40.58 17.14 25.58
C HIS A 22 41.69 16.44 26.38
N PRO A 23 42.00 15.14 26.18
CA PRO A 23 41.16 13.95 26.01
C PRO A 23 41.57 12.85 27.01
N ALA A 24 40.76 11.81 27.22
CA ALA A 24 41.25 10.56 27.81
C ALA A 24 40.49 9.35 27.29
N GLU A 25 41.29 8.33 27.06
CA GLU A 25 41.11 7.10 26.30
C GLU A 25 40.57 5.97 27.20
N THR A 26 40.08 4.91 26.56
CA THR A 26 39.93 3.54 27.10
C THR A 26 38.64 3.20 27.87
N ALA A 27 37.78 2.41 27.21
CA ALA A 27 37.38 1.07 27.65
C ALA A 27 35.94 0.75 27.22
N ALA A 28 35.83 -0.14 26.23
CA ALA A 28 34.61 -0.89 25.96
C ALA A 28 34.27 -1.81 27.15
N PRO A 29 32.98 -2.04 27.43
CA PRO A 29 32.55 -3.35 27.92
C PRO A 29 31.81 -4.09 26.80
N THR A 30 32.58 -4.98 26.18
CA THR A 30 32.23 -6.36 25.87
C THR A 30 30.78 -6.77 26.19
N THR A 31 30.06 -7.12 25.12
CA THR A 31 28.98 -8.11 25.05
C THR A 31 28.67 -8.87 26.33
N THR A 32 27.48 -8.68 26.88
CA THR A 32 26.80 -9.70 27.68
C THR A 32 25.43 -9.96 27.07
N ASN A 33 25.41 -10.80 26.02
CA ASN A 33 24.19 -11.50 25.65
C ASN A 33 23.80 -12.34 26.88
N LEU A 34 22.76 -11.93 27.60
CA LEU A 34 22.17 -12.73 28.68
C LEU A 34 21.67 -14.04 28.07
N THR A 35 22.50 -15.08 28.19
CA THR A 35 22.20 -16.42 27.71
C THR A 35 21.69 -17.19 28.91
N THR A 36 20.39 -17.11 29.17
CA THR A 36 19.75 -17.90 30.23
C THR A 36 19.66 -19.35 29.77
N PHE A 37 20.56 -20.21 30.26
CA PHE A 37 20.46 -21.65 30.08
C PHE A 37 19.58 -22.23 31.18
N ILE A 38 18.37 -22.68 30.83
CA ILE A 38 17.56 -23.52 31.71
C ILE A 38 18.03 -24.95 31.50
N THR A 39 18.80 -25.49 32.45
CA THR A 39 19.16 -26.90 32.50
C THR A 39 17.94 -27.67 33.01
N SER A 40 17.18 -28.24 32.08
CA SER A 40 16.20 -29.28 32.39
C SER A 40 16.51 -30.49 31.51
N ALA A 41 16.67 -31.62 32.17
CA ALA A 41 17.15 -32.91 31.69
C ALA A 41 16.94 -33.20 30.19
N GLY A 42 18.05 -33.51 29.50
CA GLY A 42 18.07 -34.55 28.47
C GLY A 42 17.47 -34.24 27.10
N ARG A 43 17.12 -33.00 26.75
CA ARG A 43 16.73 -32.68 25.36
C ARG A 43 17.06 -31.24 24.97
N SER A 44 18.19 -31.07 24.28
CA SER A 44 18.55 -29.81 23.63
C SER A 44 17.58 -29.47 22.50
N HIS A 45 16.43 -28.89 22.85
CA HIS A 45 15.59 -28.22 21.87
C HIS A 45 16.15 -26.80 21.67
N ARG A 46 16.77 -26.57 20.51
CA ARG A 46 17.15 -25.24 20.06
C ARG A 46 15.90 -24.39 19.82
N ILE A 47 15.38 -23.73 20.85
CA ILE A 47 14.37 -22.69 20.69
C ILE A 47 15.10 -21.46 20.16
N VAL A 48 15.29 -21.41 18.84
CA VAL A 48 15.61 -20.15 18.17
C VAL A 48 14.43 -19.23 18.40
N THR A 49 14.63 -18.14 19.14
CA THR A 49 13.65 -17.07 19.30
C THR A 49 13.29 -16.50 17.93
N ARG A 50 12.20 -16.99 17.33
CA ARG A 50 11.65 -16.59 16.03
C ARG A 50 11.03 -15.19 16.02
N THR A 51 11.24 -14.39 17.07
CA THR A 51 10.47 -13.16 17.32
C THR A 51 11.03 -11.93 16.62
N ALA A 52 12.35 -11.86 16.35
CA ALA A 52 12.95 -10.71 15.67
C ALA A 52 12.84 -10.76 14.12
N ARG A 53 12.93 -11.95 13.52
CA ARG A 53 12.89 -12.11 12.04
C ARG A 53 11.53 -11.82 11.41
N LYS A 54 10.44 -11.82 12.19
CA LYS A 54 9.07 -11.64 11.68
C LYS A 54 8.69 -10.18 11.41
N LYS A 55 9.40 -9.21 12.00
CA LYS A 55 9.11 -7.77 11.81
C LYS A 55 9.74 -7.18 10.54
N LYS A 56 10.76 -7.82 9.94
CA LYS A 56 11.45 -7.29 8.75
C LYS A 56 10.77 -7.67 7.41
N LEU A 57 9.84 -8.62 7.39
CA LEU A 57 9.29 -9.21 6.14
C LEU A 57 7.98 -8.55 5.63
N LEU A 58 7.54 -7.42 6.20
CA LEU A 58 6.24 -6.81 5.84
C LEU A 58 6.30 -5.34 5.41
N ARG A 59 7.50 -4.78 5.21
CA ARG A 59 7.61 -3.50 4.52
C ARG A 59 7.62 -3.75 3.02
N THR A 60 6.47 -4.10 2.46
CA THR A 60 6.22 -3.71 1.07
C THR A 60 6.27 -2.20 1.08
N SER A 61 7.36 -1.61 0.58
CA SER A 61 7.48 -0.16 0.44
C SER A 61 6.42 0.28 -0.56
N ALA A 62 5.24 0.61 -0.07
CA ALA A 62 4.18 1.15 -0.90
C ALA A 62 4.72 2.43 -1.55
N ARG A 63 4.70 2.46 -2.89
CA ARG A 63 5.22 3.59 -3.65
C ARG A 63 4.43 4.83 -3.29
N THR A 64 5.14 5.91 -3.00
CA THR A 64 4.55 7.23 -2.75
C THR A 64 4.62 8.04 -4.03
N PHE A 65 3.52 8.68 -4.40
CA PHE A 65 3.40 9.56 -5.55
C PHE A 65 3.23 11.00 -5.08
N THR A 66 3.75 11.94 -5.84
CA THR A 66 3.62 13.38 -5.57
C THR A 66 2.63 13.96 -6.56
N VAL A 67 1.62 14.67 -6.06
CA VAL A 67 0.50 15.17 -6.86
C VAL A 67 0.11 16.59 -6.43
N THR A 68 -0.64 17.27 -7.29
CA THR A 68 -1.36 18.49 -6.91
C THR A 68 -2.78 18.12 -6.46
N ALA A 69 -3.20 18.62 -5.30
CA ALA A 69 -4.52 18.39 -4.74
C ALA A 69 -5.45 19.58 -5.00
N THR A 70 -6.66 19.25 -5.46
CA THR A 70 -7.80 20.17 -5.59
C THR A 70 -9.01 19.61 -4.84
N ALA A 71 -10.09 20.39 -4.77
CA ALA A 71 -11.40 19.91 -4.33
C ALA A 71 -12.46 20.13 -5.42
N TYR A 72 -13.38 19.17 -5.53
CA TYR A 72 -14.56 19.27 -6.37
C TYR A 72 -15.84 19.08 -5.56
N GLN A 73 -16.93 19.49 -6.19
CA GLN A 73 -18.28 19.41 -5.68
C GLN A 73 -19.15 18.65 -6.69
N ALA A 74 -20.04 17.79 -6.21
CA ALA A 74 -20.99 17.06 -7.04
C ALA A 74 -22.14 17.99 -7.47
N VAL A 75 -21.83 18.96 -8.33
CA VAL A 75 -22.74 19.96 -8.87
C VAL A 75 -22.59 20.09 -10.39
N PRO A 76 -23.67 20.39 -11.13
CA PRO A 76 -23.58 20.71 -12.55
C PRO A 76 -22.61 21.88 -12.76
N GLY A 77 -21.59 21.70 -13.61
CA GLY A 77 -20.55 22.71 -13.89
C GLY A 77 -19.15 22.31 -13.40
N GLN A 78 -19.06 21.48 -12.37
CA GLN A 78 -17.82 20.77 -12.03
C GLN A 78 -17.84 19.30 -12.49
N THR A 79 -19.05 18.78 -12.70
CA THR A 79 -19.33 17.42 -13.18
C THR A 79 -20.12 17.47 -14.48
N ASP A 80 -20.40 16.30 -15.05
CA ASP A 80 -21.25 16.16 -16.24
C ASP A 80 -22.75 16.28 -15.91
N LYS A 81 -23.61 15.60 -16.67
CA LYS A 81 -25.06 15.67 -16.54
C LYS A 81 -25.59 14.91 -15.30
N GLU A 82 -24.79 14.00 -14.73
CA GLU A 82 -25.18 13.16 -13.60
C GLU A 82 -24.22 13.37 -12.41
N PRO A 83 -24.26 14.53 -11.72
CA PRO A 83 -23.28 14.92 -10.70
C PRO A 83 -23.08 13.91 -9.56
N PHE A 84 -24.06 13.05 -9.31
CA PHE A 84 -24.04 12.07 -8.22
C PHE A 84 -23.60 10.68 -8.66
N VAL A 85 -23.20 10.48 -9.90
CA VAL A 85 -22.70 9.21 -10.43
C VAL A 85 -21.23 9.38 -10.80
N THR A 86 -20.35 8.58 -10.21
CA THR A 86 -18.89 8.66 -10.43
C THR A 86 -18.45 7.81 -11.63
N ALA A 87 -17.21 7.99 -12.09
CA ALA A 87 -16.65 7.22 -13.21
C ALA A 87 -16.70 5.69 -13.03
N ASP A 88 -16.69 5.19 -11.79
CA ASP A 88 -16.86 3.77 -11.46
C ASP A 88 -18.32 3.33 -11.26
N ASN A 89 -19.28 4.20 -11.62
CA ASN A 89 -20.72 4.02 -11.48
C ASN A 89 -21.22 3.94 -10.01
N SER A 90 -20.41 4.36 -9.03
CA SER A 90 -20.87 4.53 -7.65
C SER A 90 -21.77 5.77 -7.52
N ARG A 91 -22.67 5.74 -6.53
CA ARG A 91 -23.61 6.85 -6.28
C ARG A 91 -23.25 7.64 -5.03
N ILE A 92 -23.01 8.94 -5.20
CA ILE A 92 -22.79 9.90 -4.11
C ILE A 92 -24.13 10.10 -3.36
N LYS A 93 -24.10 9.96 -2.03
CA LYS A 93 -25.25 10.22 -1.17
C LYS A 93 -25.55 11.71 -1.09
N ARG A 94 -26.82 12.10 -0.96
CA ARG A 94 -27.23 13.52 -0.90
C ARG A 94 -26.56 14.33 0.23
N HIS A 95 -26.25 13.72 1.37
CA HIS A 95 -25.59 14.36 2.52
C HIS A 95 -24.06 14.10 2.55
N TYR A 96 -23.43 14.07 1.38
CA TYR A 96 -21.98 13.90 1.27
C TYR A 96 -21.23 15.12 1.82
N SER A 97 -19.96 14.92 2.15
CA SER A 97 -19.03 15.97 2.58
C SER A 97 -17.58 15.52 2.37
N SER A 98 -16.60 16.36 2.70
CA SER A 98 -15.18 15.97 2.76
C SER A 98 -14.93 14.73 3.65
N LYS A 99 -15.82 14.46 4.61
CA LYS A 99 -15.77 13.27 5.48
C LYS A 99 -16.16 11.98 4.78
N THR A 100 -16.81 12.05 3.61
CA THR A 100 -17.08 10.87 2.77
C THR A 100 -15.77 10.21 2.29
N ARG A 101 -14.68 11.00 2.22
CA ARG A 101 -13.33 10.54 1.83
C ARG A 101 -13.32 9.82 0.48
N TRP A 102 -14.02 10.39 -0.50
CA TRP A 102 -13.94 9.97 -1.90
C TRP A 102 -13.01 10.91 -2.66
N MET A 103 -12.33 10.37 -3.66
CA MET A 103 -11.42 11.15 -4.50
C MET A 103 -11.53 10.77 -5.98
N ALA A 104 -11.19 11.74 -6.82
CA ALA A 104 -10.89 11.56 -8.23
C ALA A 104 -9.37 11.57 -8.45
N LEU A 105 -8.90 10.82 -9.44
CA LEU A 105 -7.51 10.85 -9.88
C LEU A 105 -7.41 11.25 -11.35
N SER A 106 -6.32 11.90 -11.73
CA SER A 106 -6.02 12.11 -13.15
C SER A 106 -5.70 10.79 -13.87
N ASN A 107 -6.02 10.72 -15.17
CA ASN A 107 -5.92 9.48 -15.97
C ASN A 107 -4.58 8.77 -15.83
N ASP A 108 -3.46 9.51 -15.86
CA ASP A 108 -2.10 9.00 -15.75
C ASP A 108 -1.80 8.24 -14.44
N LEU A 109 -2.60 8.45 -13.40
CA LEU A 109 -2.49 7.72 -12.14
C LEU A 109 -3.34 6.44 -12.12
N LEU A 110 -4.36 6.34 -12.98
CA LEU A 110 -5.29 5.22 -13.03
C LEU A 110 -4.79 4.09 -13.95
N ALA A 111 -4.97 2.84 -13.51
CA ALA A 111 -4.45 1.65 -14.16
C ALA A 111 -4.97 1.44 -15.58
N HIS A 112 -6.21 1.85 -15.87
CA HIS A 112 -6.78 1.78 -17.21
C HIS A 112 -5.96 2.60 -18.25
N TRP A 113 -5.24 3.64 -17.82
CA TRP A 113 -4.33 4.42 -18.66
C TRP A 113 -2.85 4.19 -18.32
N GLY A 114 -2.51 3.05 -17.71
CA GLY A 114 -1.12 2.67 -17.39
C GLY A 114 -0.60 3.16 -16.03
N GLY A 115 -1.45 3.81 -15.24
CA GLY A 115 -1.17 4.22 -13.87
C GLY A 115 -1.09 3.04 -12.88
N LYS A 116 -1.14 3.36 -11.58
CA LYS A 116 -0.94 2.38 -10.49
C LYS A 116 -2.15 2.19 -9.58
N PHE A 117 -3.17 3.03 -9.71
CA PHE A 117 -4.37 3.00 -8.88
C PHE A 117 -5.56 2.47 -9.68
N ASN A 118 -6.43 1.71 -9.04
CA ASN A 118 -7.72 1.26 -9.56
C ASN A 118 -8.85 1.98 -8.83
N TYR A 119 -10.04 2.00 -9.44
CA TYR A 119 -11.25 2.35 -8.68
C TYR A 119 -11.45 1.36 -7.52
N GLY A 120 -11.95 1.86 -6.40
CA GLY A 120 -12.07 1.14 -5.14
C GLY A 120 -10.79 1.09 -4.30
N ASP A 121 -9.64 1.50 -4.83
CA ASP A 121 -8.40 1.52 -4.06
C ASP A 121 -8.49 2.51 -2.90
N ARG A 122 -7.94 2.10 -1.76
CA ARG A 122 -7.76 2.97 -0.59
C ARG A 122 -6.40 3.65 -0.66
N VAL A 123 -6.39 4.97 -0.61
CA VAL A 123 -5.19 5.79 -0.80
C VAL A 123 -4.98 6.67 0.41
N LEU A 124 -3.82 6.55 1.06
CA LEU A 124 -3.39 7.45 2.11
C LEU A 124 -2.88 8.74 1.48
N VAL A 125 -3.48 9.86 1.89
CA VAL A 125 -3.18 11.21 1.43
C VAL A 125 -2.55 12.00 2.59
N ARG A 126 -1.45 12.69 2.31
CA ARG A 126 -0.71 13.53 3.27
C ARG A 126 -0.24 14.82 2.62
N GLY A 127 -0.32 15.92 3.36
CA GLY A 127 0.23 17.22 2.94
C GLY A 127 -0.78 18.22 2.38
N ILE A 128 -2.10 17.98 2.54
CA ILE A 128 -3.11 19.00 2.29
C ILE A 128 -3.29 19.87 3.54
N SER A 129 -3.74 19.23 4.63
CA SER A 129 -3.95 19.85 5.94
C SER A 129 -4.30 18.76 6.97
N PRO A 130 -4.12 18.98 8.28
CA PRO A 130 -4.48 17.99 9.30
C PRO A 130 -5.95 17.51 9.23
N LYS A 131 -6.86 18.35 8.74
CA LYS A 131 -8.29 18.04 8.61
C LYS A 131 -8.61 17.20 7.36
N LEU A 132 -7.86 17.40 6.27
CA LEU A 132 -8.10 16.78 4.97
C LEU A 132 -7.15 15.61 4.68
N ASP A 133 -6.05 15.49 5.40
CA ASP A 133 -5.19 14.32 5.36
C ASP A 133 -5.94 13.08 5.90
N GLY A 134 -5.61 11.91 5.35
CA GLY A 134 -6.29 10.68 5.72
C GLY A 134 -6.38 9.67 4.58
N VAL A 135 -7.22 8.66 4.76
CA VAL A 135 -7.42 7.60 3.75
C VAL A 135 -8.67 7.88 2.94
N TYR A 136 -8.51 7.94 1.62
CA TYR A 136 -9.56 8.15 0.64
C TYR A 136 -9.81 6.88 -0.17
N THR A 137 -10.98 6.80 -0.80
CA THR A 137 -11.32 5.75 -1.77
C THR A 137 -11.43 6.38 -3.15
N VAL A 138 -10.76 5.78 -4.13
CA VAL A 138 -10.79 6.23 -5.52
C VAL A 138 -12.10 5.78 -6.15
N HIS A 139 -12.96 6.72 -6.53
CA HIS A 139 -14.23 6.41 -7.21
C HIS A 139 -14.35 7.09 -8.57
N ASP A 140 -13.57 8.15 -8.80
CA ASP A 140 -13.82 9.05 -9.91
C ASP A 140 -12.55 9.41 -10.70
N THR A 141 -12.74 10.08 -11.83
CA THR A 141 -11.68 10.42 -12.78
C THR A 141 -11.73 11.90 -13.12
N MET A 142 -10.57 12.56 -13.01
CA MET A 142 -10.47 13.96 -13.42
C MET A 142 -10.47 14.10 -14.95
N ASN A 143 -10.84 15.28 -15.45
CA ASN A 143 -10.74 15.59 -16.88
C ASN A 143 -9.33 15.34 -17.42
N LYS A 144 -9.24 14.80 -18.65
CA LYS A 144 -7.98 14.46 -19.36
C LYS A 144 -6.95 15.59 -19.48
N ARG A 145 -7.28 16.86 -19.22
CA ARG A 145 -6.32 17.96 -19.17
C ARG A 145 -5.42 17.93 -17.93
N HIS A 146 -5.84 17.26 -16.85
CA HIS A 146 -5.09 17.16 -15.60
C HIS A 146 -4.09 16.00 -15.65
N ARG A 147 -2.93 16.20 -15.00
CA ARG A 147 -1.84 15.21 -14.90
C ARG A 147 -1.19 15.30 -13.53
N HIS A 148 -0.90 14.15 -12.92
CA HIS A 148 -0.39 14.07 -11.55
C HIS A 148 -1.24 14.90 -10.56
N CYS A 149 -2.56 14.81 -10.70
CA CYS A 149 -3.52 15.53 -9.87
C CYS A 149 -4.44 14.56 -9.14
N MET A 150 -4.92 15.01 -7.99
CA MET A 150 -6.02 14.38 -7.28
C MET A 150 -7.05 15.44 -6.90
N ASP A 151 -8.30 15.02 -6.79
CA ASP A 151 -9.42 15.88 -6.43
C ASP A 151 -10.22 15.23 -5.29
N ILE A 152 -10.47 15.95 -4.19
CA ILE A 152 -11.27 15.43 -3.08
C ILE A 152 -12.73 15.88 -3.20
N LEU A 153 -13.66 14.98 -2.90
CA LEU A 153 -15.08 15.31 -2.88
C LEU A 153 -15.40 16.17 -1.66
N THR A 154 -16.06 17.32 -1.88
CA THR A 154 -16.46 18.26 -0.82
C THR A 154 -17.88 18.76 -1.04
N HIS A 155 -18.59 19.10 0.03
CA HIS A 155 -19.91 19.72 -0.10
C HIS A 155 -19.77 21.23 -0.31
N PRO A 156 -20.61 21.87 -1.17
CA PRO A 156 -20.57 23.32 -1.41
C PRO A 156 -20.64 24.18 -0.14
N SER A 157 -21.36 23.71 0.89
CA SER A 157 -21.48 24.43 2.17
C SER A 157 -20.19 24.46 3.00
N GLU A 158 -19.22 23.57 2.73
CA GLU A 158 -17.96 23.53 3.47
C GLU A 158 -16.97 24.62 3.02
N LYS A 159 -17.22 25.25 1.85
CA LYS A 159 -16.37 26.31 1.26
C LYS A 159 -14.89 25.92 1.24
N VAL A 160 -14.61 24.66 0.90
CA VAL A 160 -13.25 24.16 0.77
C VAL A 160 -12.71 24.61 -0.58
N ASP A 161 -11.68 25.45 -0.55
CA ASP A 161 -10.88 25.83 -1.71
C ASP A 161 -9.44 25.37 -1.45
N ILE A 162 -8.99 24.41 -2.25
CA ILE A 162 -7.62 23.89 -2.14
C ILE A 162 -6.96 23.84 -3.51
N PHE A 163 -5.72 24.31 -3.52
CA PHE A 163 -4.79 24.12 -4.62
C PHE A 163 -3.41 23.90 -4.00
N THR A 164 -3.14 22.66 -3.60
CA THR A 164 -1.94 22.33 -2.83
C THR A 164 -1.02 21.44 -3.64
N LYS A 165 0.19 21.93 -3.91
CA LYS A 165 1.24 21.15 -4.58
C LYS A 165 1.93 20.21 -3.59
N ASP A 166 2.68 19.25 -4.13
CA ASP A 166 3.54 18.34 -3.38
C ASP A 166 2.83 17.41 -2.38
N VAL A 167 1.52 17.21 -2.56
CA VAL A 167 0.73 16.26 -1.78
C VAL A 167 1.18 14.83 -2.07
N LYS A 168 1.31 14.03 -1.03
CA LYS A 168 1.80 12.65 -1.11
C LYS A 168 0.64 11.68 -1.02
N ILE A 169 0.51 10.84 -2.05
CA ILE A 169 -0.49 9.75 -2.08
C ILE A 169 0.20 8.39 -2.09
N GLN A 170 -0.37 7.43 -1.37
CA GLN A 170 0.19 6.09 -1.24
C GLN A 170 -0.92 5.05 -1.17
N LEU A 171 -0.82 3.99 -1.96
CA LEU A 171 -1.75 2.87 -1.89
C LEU A 171 -1.70 2.22 -0.50
N VAL A 172 -2.85 2.06 0.12
CA VAL A 172 -3.01 1.35 1.39
C VAL A 172 -3.15 -0.13 1.06
N SER A 173 -2.08 -0.91 1.26
CA SER A 173 -2.13 -2.33 0.99
C SER A 173 -3.22 -3.00 1.83
N SER A 174 -4.17 -3.64 1.15
CA SER A 174 -5.21 -4.38 1.83
C SER A 174 -4.62 -5.64 2.47
N LYS A 175 -5.25 -6.10 3.57
CA LYS A 175 -4.85 -7.37 4.21
C LYS A 175 -4.90 -8.55 3.22
N ALA A 176 -5.79 -8.50 2.24
CA ALA A 176 -5.92 -9.48 1.17
C ALA A 176 -4.71 -9.45 0.22
N GLU A 177 -4.28 -8.26 -0.24
CA GLU A 177 -3.11 -8.09 -1.09
C GLU A 177 -1.82 -8.56 -0.38
N LEU A 178 -1.66 -8.22 0.90
CA LEU A 178 -0.61 -8.74 1.79
C LEU A 178 -0.64 -10.27 1.90
N ALA A 179 -1.82 -10.88 1.95
CA ALA A 179 -1.97 -12.34 2.03
C ALA A 179 -1.60 -13.03 0.70
N THR A 180 -2.08 -12.52 -0.44
CA THR A 180 -1.70 -13.05 -1.76
C THR A 180 -0.22 -12.89 -2.06
N ASN A 181 0.39 -11.75 -1.69
CA ASN A 181 1.83 -11.55 -1.87
C ASN A 181 2.66 -12.48 -0.97
N ARG A 182 2.19 -12.79 0.25
CA ARG A 182 2.82 -13.83 1.09
C ARG A 182 2.77 -15.21 0.44
N LEU A 183 1.62 -15.60 -0.14
CA LEU A 183 1.47 -16.89 -0.81
C LEU A 183 2.36 -16.99 -2.06
N ARG A 184 2.42 -15.94 -2.88
CA ARG A 184 3.31 -15.89 -4.06
C ARG A 184 4.78 -15.98 -3.66
N ASN A 185 5.23 -15.18 -2.69
CA ASN A 185 6.63 -15.20 -2.25
C ASN A 185 7.03 -16.49 -1.53
N ALA A 186 6.08 -17.21 -0.91
CA ALA A 186 6.34 -18.52 -0.33
C ALA A 186 6.57 -19.60 -1.41
N ARG A 187 5.94 -19.46 -2.59
CA ARG A 187 6.08 -20.41 -3.71
C ARG A 187 7.38 -20.24 -4.50
N THR A 188 7.97 -19.04 -4.49
CA THR A 188 9.25 -18.75 -5.18
C THR A 188 10.49 -19.03 -4.32
N GLN A 189 10.33 -19.52 -3.08
CA GLN A 189 11.47 -20.04 -2.32
C GLN A 189 11.95 -21.33 -3.01
N PRO A 190 13.25 -21.49 -3.32
CA PRO A 190 13.75 -22.72 -3.90
C PRO A 190 13.46 -23.84 -2.92
N VAL A 191 12.68 -24.82 -3.37
CA VAL A 191 12.38 -26.03 -2.59
C VAL A 191 13.72 -26.66 -2.26
N ALA A 192 14.12 -26.59 -0.98
CA ALA A 192 15.29 -27.31 -0.50
C ALA A 192 15.14 -28.77 -0.92
N SER A 193 16.11 -29.25 -1.69
CA SER A 193 16.19 -30.59 -2.29
C SER A 193 15.66 -31.66 -1.34
N SER A 194 14.59 -32.35 -1.75
CA SER A 194 14.08 -33.52 -1.02
C SER A 194 15.16 -34.58 -0.89
N PRO A 195 15.27 -35.26 0.28
CA PRO A 195 16.21 -36.37 0.43
C PRO A 195 15.85 -37.48 -0.55
N ARG A 196 16.82 -37.93 -1.36
CA ARG A 196 16.67 -39.07 -2.26
C ARG A 196 16.17 -40.30 -1.47
N PRO A 197 15.15 -41.02 -1.92
CA PRO A 197 14.79 -42.28 -1.30
C PRO A 197 15.91 -43.30 -1.54
N ARG A 198 16.34 -43.94 -0.45
CA ARG A 198 17.28 -45.06 -0.43
C ARG A 198 16.80 -46.14 -1.41
N THR A 199 17.75 -46.63 -2.20
CA THR A 199 17.60 -47.75 -3.14
C THR A 199 16.93 -48.95 -2.47
N ARG A 200 15.71 -49.28 -2.91
CA ARG A 200 15.08 -50.56 -2.58
C ARG A 200 15.57 -51.60 -3.58
N ARG A 201 16.12 -52.71 -3.06
CA ARG A 201 16.50 -53.92 -3.80
C ARG A 201 15.32 -54.42 -4.65
N PRO A 202 15.57 -54.95 -5.87
CA PRO A 202 14.50 -55.48 -6.71
C PRO A 202 14.00 -56.81 -6.13
N VAL A 203 12.68 -56.90 -5.89
CA VAL A 203 11.98 -58.16 -5.63
C VAL A 203 11.34 -58.62 -6.95
N ALA A 204 11.38 -59.94 -7.14
CA ALA A 204 11.16 -60.67 -8.36
C ALA A 204 9.84 -60.38 -9.10
N ARG A 205 9.93 -60.55 -10.42
CA ARG A 205 8.91 -60.38 -11.45
C ARG A 205 7.92 -61.55 -11.40
N ALA A 206 6.62 -61.26 -11.48
CA ALA A 206 5.56 -62.26 -11.73
C ALA A 206 4.58 -61.74 -12.81
N PRO A 207 3.89 -62.63 -13.54
CA PRO A 207 3.63 -62.48 -14.97
C PRO A 207 2.35 -61.73 -15.37
N ARG A 208 2.38 -61.26 -16.62
CA ARG A 208 1.29 -60.63 -17.38
C ARG A 208 0.08 -61.57 -17.50
N VAL A 209 -1.11 -61.02 -17.29
CA VAL A 209 -2.35 -61.52 -17.90
C VAL A 209 -2.92 -60.43 -18.81
N ARG A 210 -3.08 -60.80 -20.07
CA ARG A 210 -3.78 -60.07 -21.14
C ARG A 210 -5.27 -60.37 -21.03
N ASN A 211 -6.12 -59.39 -21.37
CA ASN A 211 -7.45 -59.46 -22.00
C ASN A 211 -8.16 -58.13 -21.63
N GLY A 212 -8.87 -57.40 -22.49
CA GLY A 212 -9.29 -57.58 -23.86
C GLY A 212 -9.97 -56.27 -24.30
N PHE A 213 -10.10 -56.11 -25.61
CA PHE A 213 -10.71 -55.00 -26.34
C PHE A 213 -12.20 -54.77 -26.03
N LEU A 214 -12.69 -53.56 -26.34
CA LEU A 214 -13.99 -53.17 -26.97
C LEU A 214 -14.29 -51.70 -26.55
N ALA A 215 -14.05 -50.65 -27.35
CA ALA A 215 -14.73 -50.19 -28.57
C ALA A 215 -16.15 -49.60 -28.37
N SER A 216 -16.42 -48.51 -29.11
CA SER A 216 -17.71 -47.82 -29.40
C SER A 216 -18.30 -46.88 -28.33
N ASP A 217 -19.01 -45.78 -28.62
CA ASP A 217 -19.37 -45.11 -29.88
C ASP A 217 -19.86 -43.67 -29.56
N LYS A 218 -19.67 -42.77 -30.53
CA LYS A 218 -20.51 -41.64 -31.00
C LYS A 218 -21.56 -40.90 -30.13
N ARG A 219 -21.56 -39.58 -30.46
CA ARG A 219 -22.69 -38.67 -30.83
C ARG A 219 -23.40 -37.87 -29.73
N GLY A 220 -23.55 -36.56 -30.01
CA GLY A 220 -24.69 -35.78 -29.54
C GLY A 220 -24.50 -34.26 -29.40
N ASN A 221 -24.58 -33.52 -30.51
CA ASN A 221 -24.82 -32.06 -30.56
C ASN A 221 -26.25 -31.72 -30.11
N TYR A 222 -26.51 -30.65 -29.34
CA TYR A 222 -27.76 -29.86 -29.43
C TYR A 222 -27.58 -28.38 -28.96
N PHE A 223 -27.83 -27.44 -29.90
CA PHE A 223 -28.50 -26.10 -29.88
C PHE A 223 -28.28 -25.12 -28.69
N ALA A 224 -27.91 -23.85 -28.87
CA ALA A 224 -28.54 -22.72 -29.59
C ALA A 224 -29.88 -22.23 -28.97
N SER A 225 -29.83 -21.03 -28.37
CA SER A 225 -30.97 -20.15 -28.02
C SER A 225 -30.42 -18.71 -27.93
N ALA A 226 -30.61 -17.82 -28.91
CA ALA A 226 -31.79 -16.95 -29.13
C ALA A 226 -32.10 -16.12 -27.86
N ILE A 227 -31.65 -14.85 -27.81
CA ILE A 227 -32.42 -13.65 -28.21
C ILE A 227 -33.72 -13.52 -27.41
N LEU A 228 -33.67 -12.68 -26.37
CA LEU A 228 -34.67 -11.66 -26.01
C LEU A 228 -34.04 -10.68 -25.01
#